data_AF-A0A1I3ZIT4-F1
#
_entry.id   AF-A0A1I3ZIT4-F1
#
_cell.length_a   1.000
_cell.length_b   1.000
_cell.length_c   1.000
_cell.angle_alpha   90.00
_cell.angle_beta   90.00
_cell.angle_gamma   90.00
#
_symmetry.space_group_name_H-M   'P 1'
#
loop_
_entity.id
_entity.type
_entity.pdbx_description
1 polymer ?
#
loop_
_entity_poly.entity_id
_entity_poly.type
_entity_poly.pdbx_seq_one_letter_code
_entity_poly.pdbx_strand_id
1 'polypeptide(L)'
;MLPRSNYKLTELAEEMVRCAQPLLPAGGRLFLGLQQETDGSLRMIWWRGDDFRLVAEIDATPEGFCPEDSDEGALQDAAAACITYLSGRWPTPPRRLGVITDGIGVAFSPERPAVAEPGWLMHHAGGQGALTAILPLDGEGPCALLCAPPETASFH
;
A
#
# COMPACT_ATOMS: atom_id res chain seq x y z
N MET A 1 -13.18 15.05 -20.31
CA MET A 1 -12.59 13.75 -20.70
C MET A 1 -12.27 13.00 -19.43
N LEU A 2 -12.94 11.89 -19.15
CA LEU A 2 -12.55 11.01 -18.04
C LEU A 2 -11.16 10.44 -18.39
N PRO A 3 -10.15 10.51 -17.50
CA PRO A 3 -8.87 9.86 -17.76
C PRO A 3 -9.11 8.38 -18.03
N ARG A 4 -8.49 7.84 -19.08
CA ARG A 4 -8.59 6.40 -19.40
C ARG A 4 -8.20 5.61 -18.16
N SER A 5 -9.09 4.71 -17.73
CA SER A 5 -8.77 3.66 -16.76
C SER A 5 -7.46 2.98 -17.19
N ASN A 6 -6.50 2.90 -16.27
CA ASN A 6 -5.24 2.23 -16.52
C ASN A 6 -5.43 0.74 -16.23
N TYR A 7 -6.08 0.05 -17.17
CA TYR A 7 -6.48 -1.35 -17.04
C TYR A 7 -5.37 -2.24 -16.49
N LYS A 8 -4.12 -2.06 -16.95
CA LYS A 8 -3.00 -2.87 -16.48
C LYS A 8 -2.62 -2.60 -15.01
N LEU A 9 -2.63 -1.35 -14.58
CA LEU A 9 -2.36 -1.02 -13.18
C LEU A 9 -3.49 -1.56 -12.27
N THR A 10 -4.74 -1.48 -12.73
CA THR A 10 -5.88 -2.06 -12.03
C THR A 10 -5.74 -3.58 -11.91
N GLU A 11 -5.43 -4.28 -12.99
CA GLU A 11 -5.20 -5.75 -13.01
C GLU A 11 -4.07 -6.16 -12.04
N LEU A 12 -2.95 -5.43 -12.03
CA LEU A 12 -1.84 -5.70 -11.11
C LEU A 12 -2.23 -5.46 -9.64
N ALA A 13 -3.03 -4.42 -9.37
CA ALA A 13 -3.53 -4.14 -8.03
C ALA A 13 -4.56 -5.19 -7.57
N GLU A 14 -5.42 -5.68 -8.46
CA GLU A 14 -6.37 -6.77 -8.16
C GLU A 14 -5.63 -8.05 -7.78
N GLU A 15 -4.55 -8.37 -8.51
CA GLU A 15 -3.72 -9.53 -8.19
C GLU A 15 -3.00 -9.36 -6.85
N MET A 16 -2.43 -8.19 -6.58
CA MET A 16 -1.80 -7.90 -5.29
C MET A 16 -2.79 -8.01 -4.12
N VAL A 17 -4.03 -7.55 -4.29
CA VAL A 17 -5.11 -7.73 -3.30
C VAL A 17 -5.40 -9.21 -3.08
N ARG A 18 -5.54 -10.00 -4.15
CA ARG A 18 -5.76 -11.44 -4.07
C ARG A 18 -4.68 -12.14 -3.26
N CYS A 19 -3.41 -11.83 -3.52
CA CYS A 19 -2.26 -12.38 -2.78
C CYS A 19 -2.16 -11.87 -1.34
N ALA A 20 -2.67 -10.67 -1.04
CA ALA A 20 -2.64 -10.11 0.31
C ALA A 20 -3.72 -10.72 1.24
N GLN A 21 -4.84 -11.20 0.70
CA GLN A 21 -5.96 -11.71 1.49
C GLN A 21 -5.61 -12.84 2.47
N PRO A 22 -4.82 -13.88 2.09
CA PRO A 22 -4.40 -14.92 3.03
C PRO A 22 -3.59 -14.38 4.23
N LEU A 23 -2.86 -13.28 4.02
CA LEU A 23 -1.98 -12.65 5.00
C LEU A 23 -2.71 -11.59 5.86
N LEU A 24 -3.98 -11.32 5.56
CA LEU A 24 -4.84 -10.37 6.27
C LEU A 24 -6.07 -11.11 6.81
N PRO A 25 -6.01 -11.63 8.06
CA PRO A 25 -7.07 -12.45 8.61
C PRO A 25 -8.40 -11.70 8.64
N ALA A 26 -9.48 -12.37 8.21
CA ALA A 26 -10.82 -11.79 8.21
C ALA A 26 -11.23 -11.32 9.62
N GLY A 27 -11.67 -10.07 9.73
CA GLY A 27 -11.99 -9.43 11.01
C GLY A 27 -10.77 -8.95 11.81
N GLY A 28 -9.56 -9.23 11.34
CA GLY A 28 -8.34 -8.59 11.82
C GLY A 28 -8.34 -7.13 11.38
N ARG A 29 -8.16 -6.22 12.33
CA ARG A 29 -7.89 -4.80 12.06
C ARG A 29 -6.44 -4.63 11.57
N LEU A 30 -5.99 -5.41 10.58
CA LEU A 30 -4.64 -5.34 10.02
C LEU A 30 -4.69 -4.82 8.59
N PHE A 31 -3.67 -4.07 8.20
CA PHE A 31 -3.40 -3.74 6.81
C PHE A 31 -1.90 -3.79 6.55
N LEU A 32 -1.56 -3.84 5.28
CA LEU A 32 -0.22 -4.04 4.77
C LEU A 32 0.31 -2.76 4.12
N GLY A 33 1.57 -2.46 4.36
CA GLY A 33 2.41 -1.60 3.55
C GLY A 33 3.42 -2.42 2.78
N LEU A 34 3.57 -2.11 1.50
CA LEU A 34 4.52 -2.76 0.61
C LEU A 34 5.39 -1.66 0.00
N GLN A 35 6.69 -1.69 0.26
CA GLN A 35 7.63 -0.70 -0.26
C GLN A 35 8.73 -1.39 -1.05
N GLN A 36 8.97 -0.91 -2.27
CA GLN A 36 10.15 -1.27 -3.04
C GLN A 36 11.27 -0.24 -2.82
N GLU A 37 12.46 -0.75 -2.54
CA GLU A 37 13.71 -0.01 -2.45
C GLU A 37 14.38 0.15 -3.82
N THR A 38 15.42 0.99 -3.90
CA THR A 38 16.10 1.28 -5.17
C THR A 38 16.81 0.07 -5.78
N ASP A 39 17.18 -0.92 -4.96
CA ASP A 39 17.80 -2.18 -5.40
C ASP A 39 16.77 -3.27 -5.75
N GLY A 40 15.48 -2.95 -5.70
CA GLY A 40 14.39 -3.90 -5.96
C GLY A 40 13.95 -4.69 -4.74
N SER A 41 14.64 -4.56 -3.59
CA SER A 41 14.21 -5.19 -2.33
C SER A 41 12.82 -4.72 -1.95
N LEU A 42 12.05 -5.62 -1.35
CA LEU A 42 10.69 -5.35 -0.90
C LEU A 42 10.62 -5.41 0.63
N ARG A 43 10.01 -4.38 1.22
CA ARG A 43 9.58 -4.38 2.61
C ARG A 43 8.08 -4.63 2.68
N MET A 44 7.69 -5.58 3.51
CA MET A 44 6.30 -5.88 3.84
C MET A 44 6.08 -5.54 5.29
N ILE A 45 5.10 -4.67 5.57
CA ILE A 45 4.89 -4.09 6.90
C ILE A 45 3.44 -4.28 7.29
N TRP A 46 3.19 -4.96 8.40
CA TRP A 46 1.83 -5.13 8.94
C TRP A 46 1.61 -4.11 10.04
N TRP A 47 0.55 -3.33 9.90
CA TRP A 47 0.08 -2.43 10.95
C TRP A 47 -1.30 -2.81 11.43
N ARG A 48 -1.56 -2.49 12.69
CA ARG A 48 -2.91 -2.48 13.23
C ARG A 48 -3.63 -1.18 12.85
N GLY A 49 -4.82 -1.28 12.27
CA GLY A 49 -5.64 -0.15 11.83
C GLY A 49 -6.10 0.77 12.95
N ASP A 50 -6.29 0.24 14.17
CA ASP A 50 -6.84 1.02 15.29
C ASP A 50 -5.88 2.08 15.82
N ASP A 51 -4.57 1.81 15.77
CA ASP A 51 -3.54 2.67 16.38
C ASP A 51 -2.22 2.74 15.61
N PHE A 52 -2.19 2.18 14.40
CA PHE A 52 -1.03 2.10 13.52
C PHE A 52 0.21 1.44 14.12
N ARG A 53 0.03 0.63 15.16
CA ARG A 53 1.14 -0.11 15.75
C ARG A 53 1.69 -1.12 14.73
N LEU A 54 3.01 -1.11 14.56
CA LEU A 54 3.75 -2.14 13.83
C LEU A 54 3.55 -3.51 14.50
N VAL A 55 3.06 -4.48 13.74
CA VAL A 55 2.81 -5.85 14.19
C VAL A 55 3.94 -6.77 13.71
N ALA A 56 4.33 -6.66 12.44
CA ALA A 56 5.40 -7.43 11.83
C ALA A 56 6.02 -6.66 10.67
N GLU A 57 7.28 -6.95 10.36
CA GLU A 57 8.01 -6.44 9.20
C GLU A 57 8.85 -7.58 8.62
N ILE A 58 8.83 -7.70 7.30
CA ILE A 58 9.67 -8.62 6.54
C ILE A 58 10.38 -7.81 5.46
N ASP A 59 11.70 -7.91 5.43
CA ASP A 59 12.54 -7.35 4.38
C ASP A 59 13.12 -8.50 3.55
N ALA A 60 12.98 -8.41 2.22
CA ALA A 60 13.55 -9.39 1.31
C ALA A 60 14.21 -8.70 0.10
N THR A 61 15.43 -9.11 -0.23
CA THR A 61 16.02 -8.79 -1.55
C THR A 61 15.36 -9.65 -2.61
N PRO A 62 15.42 -9.29 -3.91
CA PRO A 62 14.80 -10.10 -4.97
C PRO A 62 15.24 -11.58 -4.97
N GLU A 63 16.51 -11.87 -4.65
CA GLU A 63 17.02 -13.24 -4.56
C GLU A 63 16.60 -13.96 -3.26
N GLY A 64 16.15 -13.19 -2.27
CA GLY A 64 15.69 -13.65 -0.96
C GLY A 64 14.17 -13.65 -0.82
N PHE A 65 13.42 -13.45 -1.90
CA PHE A 65 11.97 -13.61 -1.88
C PHE A 65 11.61 -15.02 -1.44
N CYS A 66 10.48 -15.12 -0.74
CA CYS A 66 9.92 -16.39 -0.33
C CYS A 66 9.53 -17.20 -1.59
N PRO A 67 9.47 -18.54 -1.49
CA PRO A 67 9.01 -19.37 -2.59
C PRO A 67 7.65 -18.89 -3.15
N GLU A 68 7.48 -18.91 -4.47
CA GLU A 68 6.25 -18.44 -5.14
C GLU A 68 4.98 -19.21 -4.67
N ASP A 69 5.14 -20.44 -4.18
CA ASP A 69 4.06 -21.25 -3.61
C ASP A 69 3.69 -20.90 -2.15
N SER A 70 4.40 -19.95 -1.54
CA SER A 70 4.02 -19.35 -0.26
C SER A 70 3.17 -18.09 -0.46
N ASP A 71 2.30 -17.79 0.50
CA ASP A 71 1.47 -16.58 0.46
C ASP A 71 2.34 -15.31 0.45
N GLU A 72 3.43 -15.28 1.22
CA GLU A 72 4.38 -14.17 1.23
C GLU A 72 5.10 -14.00 -0.11
N GLY A 73 5.57 -15.08 -0.73
CA GLY A 73 6.26 -15.05 -2.02
C GLY A 73 5.34 -14.55 -3.14
N ALA A 74 4.12 -15.09 -3.21
CA ALA A 74 3.12 -14.65 -4.16
C ALA A 74 2.79 -13.14 -4.00
N LEU A 75 2.66 -12.66 -2.76
CA LEU A 75 2.46 -11.22 -2.53
C LEU A 75 3.70 -10.39 -2.90
N GLN A 76 4.91 -10.87 -2.62
CA GLN A 76 6.14 -10.17 -2.99
C GLN A 76 6.24 -9.94 -4.50
N ASP A 77 5.97 -10.97 -5.29
CA ASP A 77 5.99 -10.88 -6.76
C ASP A 77 4.90 -9.94 -7.29
N ALA A 78 3.67 -10.10 -6.81
CA ALA A 78 2.55 -9.25 -7.22
C ALA A 78 2.79 -7.78 -6.86
N ALA A 79 3.32 -7.51 -5.65
CA ALA A 79 3.66 -6.18 -5.18
C ALA A 79 4.79 -5.57 -6.01
N ALA A 80 5.87 -6.31 -6.26
CA ALA A 80 7.00 -5.84 -7.06
C ALA A 80 6.55 -5.47 -8.48
N ALA A 81 5.71 -6.30 -9.12
CA ALA A 81 5.16 -6.02 -10.44
C ALA A 81 4.25 -4.77 -10.44
N CYS A 82 3.35 -4.65 -9.45
CA CYS A 82 2.46 -3.50 -9.31
C CYS A 82 3.25 -2.20 -9.07
N ILE A 83 4.18 -2.20 -8.12
CA ILE A 83 4.99 -1.02 -7.76
C ILE A 83 5.92 -0.62 -8.91
N THR A 84 6.54 -1.58 -9.60
CA THR A 84 7.38 -1.32 -10.78
C THR A 84 6.56 -0.63 -11.87
N TYR A 85 5.38 -1.17 -12.19
CA TYR A 85 4.50 -0.58 -13.20
C TYR A 85 4.02 0.82 -12.78
N LEU A 86 3.67 0.98 -11.50
CA LEU A 86 3.27 2.25 -10.90
C LEU A 86 4.38 3.30 -11.01
N SER A 87 5.63 2.95 -10.69
CA SER A 87 6.79 3.86 -10.73
C SER A 87 7.01 4.47 -12.12
N GLY A 88 6.80 3.69 -13.19
CA GLY A 88 6.92 4.13 -14.58
C GLY A 88 5.86 5.17 -15.00
N ARG A 89 4.90 5.48 -14.12
CA ARG A 89 3.87 6.51 -14.33
C ARG A 89 4.27 7.88 -13.78
N TRP A 90 5.33 7.96 -12.97
CA TRP A 90 5.83 9.24 -12.48
C TRP A 90 6.62 9.95 -13.58
N PRO A 91 6.48 11.28 -13.73
CA PRO A 91 7.36 12.06 -14.59
C PRO A 91 8.84 11.91 -14.21
N THR A 92 9.11 11.74 -12.91
CA THR A 92 10.42 11.39 -12.37
C THR A 92 10.20 10.35 -11.27
N PRO A 93 10.50 9.07 -11.54
CA PRO A 93 10.25 7.99 -10.57
C PRO A 93 10.96 8.25 -9.23
N PRO A 94 10.25 8.08 -8.10
CA PRO A 94 10.86 8.22 -6.80
C PRO A 94 11.82 7.04 -6.53
N ARG A 95 12.86 7.28 -5.72
CA ARG A 95 13.85 6.25 -5.37
C ARG A 95 13.28 5.07 -4.59
N ARG A 96 12.22 5.35 -3.82
CA ARG A 96 11.47 4.40 -3.00
C ARG A 96 10.00 4.66 -3.25
N LEU A 97 9.26 3.60 -3.47
CA LEU A 97 7.84 3.68 -3.76
C LEU A 97 7.13 2.55 -3.04
N GLY A 98 5.98 2.86 -2.46
CA GLY A 98 5.15 1.87 -1.82
C GLY A 98 3.67 2.16 -1.95
N VAL A 99 2.93 1.14 -1.58
CA VAL A 99 1.48 1.09 -1.57
C VAL A 99 1.01 0.56 -0.22
N ILE A 100 -0.24 0.81 0.12
CA ILE A 100 -0.95 0.12 1.19
C ILE A 100 -2.06 -0.73 0.61
N THR A 101 -2.40 -1.83 1.29
CA THR A 101 -3.58 -2.65 1.02
C THR A 101 -4.21 -3.16 2.30
N ASP A 102 -5.54 -3.16 2.35
CA ASP A 102 -6.36 -3.78 3.40
C ASP A 102 -6.93 -5.13 2.97
N GLY A 103 -6.48 -5.68 1.84
CA GLY A 103 -7.01 -6.92 1.27
C GLY A 103 -8.31 -6.72 0.48
N ILE A 104 -8.75 -5.47 0.28
CA ILE A 104 -9.87 -5.08 -0.58
C ILE A 104 -9.40 -4.09 -1.65
N GLY A 105 -8.64 -3.08 -1.23
CA GLY A 105 -8.15 -2.00 -2.08
C GLY A 105 -6.64 -1.85 -2.07
N VAL A 106 -6.17 -0.88 -2.86
CA VAL A 106 -4.77 -0.51 -3.00
C VAL A 106 -4.66 0.98 -3.16
N ALA A 107 -3.84 1.63 -2.34
CA ALA A 107 -3.60 3.05 -2.46
C ALA A 107 -2.12 3.39 -2.28
N PHE A 108 -1.72 4.56 -2.78
CA PHE A 108 -0.39 5.11 -2.61
C PHE A 108 -0.46 6.61 -2.31
N SER A 109 0.66 7.19 -1.87
CA SER A 109 0.78 8.63 -1.68
C SER A 109 1.68 9.23 -2.77
N PRO A 110 1.14 10.10 -3.65
CA PRO A 110 1.97 10.81 -4.63
C PRO A 110 2.99 11.76 -3.97
N GLU A 111 2.64 12.34 -2.82
CA GLU A 111 3.44 13.34 -2.10
C GLU A 111 4.52 12.69 -1.23
N ARG A 112 4.22 11.52 -0.65
CA ARG A 112 5.15 10.75 0.18
C ARG A 112 5.22 9.31 -0.33
N PRO A 113 5.96 9.03 -1.41
CA PRO A 113 5.91 7.73 -2.08
C PRO A 113 6.47 6.57 -1.24
N ALA A 114 7.32 6.84 -0.25
CA ALA A 114 7.91 5.82 0.60
C ALA A 114 7.04 5.56 1.85
N VAL A 115 6.19 4.52 1.80
CA VAL A 115 5.24 4.16 2.87
C VAL A 115 5.91 3.76 4.19
N ALA A 116 7.15 3.26 4.16
CA ALA A 116 7.91 2.87 5.34
C ALA A 116 8.56 4.07 6.06
N GLU A 117 8.44 5.29 5.54
CA GLU A 117 9.04 6.46 6.18
C GLU A 117 8.40 6.76 7.55
N PRO A 118 9.20 7.11 8.57
CA PRO A 118 8.67 7.53 9.85
C PRO A 118 7.64 8.67 9.71
N GLY A 119 6.52 8.53 10.43
CA GLY A 119 5.43 9.49 10.42
C GLY A 119 4.55 9.47 9.16
N TRP A 120 4.78 8.55 8.21
CA TRP A 120 3.95 8.43 7.00
C TRP A 120 2.48 8.20 7.34
N LEU A 121 2.18 7.25 8.25
CA LEU A 121 0.81 6.94 8.66
C LEU A 121 0.13 8.12 9.35
N MET A 122 0.82 8.79 10.29
CA MET A 122 0.30 9.95 11.02
C MET A 122 0.03 11.14 10.10
N HIS A 123 0.87 11.33 9.08
CA HIS A 123 0.68 12.40 8.11
C HIS A 123 -0.64 12.23 7.33
N HIS A 124 -0.94 11.02 6.87
CA HIS A 124 -2.18 10.74 6.13
C HIS A 124 -3.40 10.66 7.05
N ALA A 125 -3.28 10.01 8.21
CA ALA A 125 -4.36 9.93 9.20
C ALA A 125 -4.75 11.31 9.77
N GLY A 126 -3.79 12.23 9.85
CA GLY A 126 -4.03 13.62 10.24
C GLY A 126 -4.57 14.50 9.10
N GLY A 127 -4.86 13.94 7.93
CA GLY A 127 -5.38 14.67 6.77
C GLY A 127 -4.36 15.63 6.13
N GLN A 128 -3.07 15.50 6.43
CA GLN A 128 -2.01 16.38 5.90
C GLN A 128 -1.56 15.98 4.49
N GLY A 129 -1.91 14.77 4.04
CA GLY A 129 -1.65 14.26 2.70
C GLY A 129 -2.76 13.30 2.29
N ALA A 130 -3.10 13.27 0.99
CA ALA A 130 -4.17 12.44 0.47
C ALA A 130 -3.62 11.17 -0.21
N LEU A 131 -4.28 10.05 0.04
CA LEU A 131 -4.00 8.81 -0.69
C LEU A 131 -4.71 8.83 -2.05
N THR A 132 -4.01 8.32 -3.06
CA THR A 132 -4.58 8.03 -4.37
C THR A 132 -4.87 6.53 -4.45
N ALA A 133 -6.15 6.19 -4.55
CA ALA A 133 -6.58 4.81 -4.73
C ALA A 133 -6.33 4.33 -6.17
N ILE A 134 -5.67 3.18 -6.31
CA ILE A 134 -5.68 2.37 -7.53
C ILE A 134 -6.94 1.50 -7.54
N LEU A 135 -7.21 0.87 -6.40
CA LEU A 135 -8.46 0.21 -6.05
C LEU A 135 -8.99 0.83 -4.75
N PRO A 136 -10.31 1.05 -4.62
CA PRO A 136 -10.88 1.67 -3.43
C PRO A 136 -10.61 0.80 -2.20
N LEU A 137 -10.08 1.41 -1.14
CA LEU A 137 -9.95 0.80 0.18
C LEU A 137 -11.33 0.72 0.86
N ASP A 138 -11.45 -0.17 1.84
CA ASP A 138 -12.63 -0.24 2.70
C ASP A 138 -12.66 0.96 3.67
N GLY A 139 -13.64 1.84 3.46
CA GLY A 139 -13.81 3.06 4.24
C GLY A 139 -14.20 2.82 5.70
N GLU A 140 -14.64 1.62 6.06
CA GLU A 140 -14.94 1.22 7.46
C GLU A 140 -13.92 0.20 8.01
N GLY A 141 -12.98 -0.19 7.15
CA GLY A 141 -12.01 -1.24 7.39
C GLY A 141 -10.74 -0.78 8.14
N PRO A 142 -9.68 -1.59 8.11
CA PRO A 142 -8.42 -1.30 8.80
C PRO A 142 -7.74 0.01 8.36
N CYS A 143 -8.02 0.47 7.13
CA CYS A 143 -7.50 1.72 6.58
C CYS A 143 -8.41 2.94 6.77
N ALA A 144 -9.55 2.82 7.48
CA ALA A 144 -10.56 3.87 7.58
C ALA A 144 -9.99 5.24 8.00
N LEU A 145 -9.06 5.26 8.96
CA LEU A 145 -8.39 6.47 9.43
C LEU A 145 -7.55 7.17 8.34
N LEU A 146 -7.09 6.43 7.32
CA LEU A 146 -6.32 6.96 6.18
C LEU A 146 -7.22 7.40 5.02
N CYS A 147 -8.48 6.96 5.01
CA CYS A 147 -9.48 7.29 4.00
C CYS A 147 -10.37 8.46 4.40
N ALA A 148 -10.37 8.84 5.68
CA ALA A 148 -11.12 9.98 6.15
C ALA A 148 -10.63 11.25 5.43
N PRO A 149 -11.53 12.06 4.82
CA PRO A 149 -11.14 13.37 4.35
C PRO A 149 -10.58 14.17 5.55
N PRO A 150 -9.63 15.09 5.34
CA PRO A 150 -9.23 16.00 6.40
C PRO A 150 -10.52 16.61 6.96
N GLU A 151 -10.76 16.43 8.27
CA GLU A 151 -11.80 17.21 8.92
C GLU A 151 -11.46 18.66 8.60
N THR A 152 -12.24 19.28 7.71
CA THR A 152 -12.30 20.74 7.66
C THR A 152 -12.64 21.12 9.07
N ALA A 153 -11.62 21.59 9.80
CA ALA A 153 -11.78 22.20 11.09
C ALA A 153 -12.88 23.26 10.91
N SER A 154 -14.10 22.90 11.29
CA SER A 154 -15.18 23.83 11.49
C SER A 154 -14.80 24.57 12.75
N PHE A 155 -13.92 25.57 12.58
CA PHE A 155 -13.76 26.63 13.54
C PHE A 155 -15.09 27.37 13.58
N HIS A 156 -15.88 27.04 14.62
CA HIS A 156 -16.96 27.88 15.12
C HIS A 156 -16.38 29.11 15.82
#